data_AF-E6MED9-F1
#
_entry.id   AF-E6MED9-F1
#
_cell.length_a   1.000
_cell.length_b   1.000
_cell.length_c   1.000
_cell.angle_alpha   90.00
_cell.angle_beta   90.00
_cell.angle_gamma   90.00
#
_symmetry.space_group_name_H-M   'P 1'
#
loop_
_entity.id
_entity.type
_entity.pdbx_description
1 polymer ?
#
loop_
_entity_poly.entity_id
_entity_poly.type
_entity_poly.pdbx_seq_one_letter_code
_entity_poly.pdbx_strand_id
1 'polypeptide(L)'
;MDELAKGIQVAKGQLTAMLSGKAQIETLMPALQAVTDTLAAVSEEGILSLALPPRLERELVAQKILFPLMTGRRREPLRAVGTVILYECCVDLKIDDQYEKWRIRFEEILAQLIPD
;
A
#
# COMPACT_ATOMS: atom_id res chain seq x y z
N MET A 1 12.44 0.10 -11.84
CA MET A 1 11.90 1.44 -11.46
C MET A 1 10.53 1.70 -12.06
N ASP A 2 10.33 1.49 -13.37
CA ASP A 2 9.07 1.78 -14.06
C ASP A 2 7.88 0.91 -13.61
N GLU A 3 8.14 -0.32 -13.16
CA GLU A 3 7.11 -1.27 -12.71
C GLU A 3 6.51 -0.91 -11.34
N LEU A 4 7.32 -0.42 -10.40
CA LEU A 4 6.83 -0.02 -9.08
C LEU A 4 5.91 1.19 -9.18
N ALA A 5 6.30 2.20 -9.96
CA ALA A 5 5.48 3.38 -10.20
C ALA A 5 4.14 3.01 -10.86
N LYS A 6 4.15 2.12 -11.85
CA LYS A 6 2.95 1.58 -12.49
C LYS A 6 2.09 0.80 -11.48
N GLY A 7 2.69 -0.05 -10.65
CA GLY A 7 1.99 -0.80 -9.62
C GLY A 7 1.28 0.12 -8.62
N ILE A 8 1.97 1.15 -8.13
CA ILE A 8 1.40 2.15 -7.21
C ILE A 8 0.24 2.88 -7.90
N GLN A 9 0.39 3.29 -9.16
CA GLN A 9 -0.67 3.97 -9.90
C GLN A 9 -1.92 3.08 -10.08
N VAL A 10 -1.75 1.79 -10.39
CA VAL A 10 -2.86 0.83 -10.49
C VAL A 10 -3.55 0.66 -9.14
N ALA A 11 -2.79 0.48 -8.07
CA ALA A 11 -3.33 0.35 -6.71
C ALA A 11 -4.09 1.63 -6.29
N LYS A 12 -3.57 2.83 -6.59
CA LYS A 12 -4.28 4.10 -6.37
C LYS A 12 -5.59 4.17 -7.15
N GLY A 13 -5.59 3.74 -8.42
CA GLY A 13 -6.79 3.72 -9.25
C GLY A 13 -7.88 2.80 -8.69
N GLN A 14 -7.51 1.60 -8.26
CA GLN A 14 -8.43 0.64 -7.64
C GLN A 14 -8.95 1.12 -6.29
N LEU A 15 -8.07 1.69 -5.46
CA LEU A 15 -8.46 2.22 -4.17
C LEU A 15 -9.40 3.42 -4.31
N THR A 16 -9.14 4.31 -5.28
CA THR A 16 -10.03 5.42 -5.63
C THR A 16 -11.40 4.91 -6.05
N ALA A 17 -11.46 3.87 -6.87
CA ALA A 17 -12.71 3.24 -7.27
C ALA A 17 -13.45 2.63 -6.05
N MET A 18 -12.73 1.98 -5.14
CA MET A 18 -13.31 1.41 -3.91
C MET A 18 -13.87 2.50 -2.97
N LEU A 19 -13.10 3.57 -2.72
CA LEU A 19 -13.52 4.71 -1.89
C LEU A 19 -14.73 5.42 -2.49
N SER A 20 -14.86 5.40 -3.81
CA SER A 20 -16.02 5.94 -4.55
C SER A 20 -17.22 4.99 -4.59
N GLY A 21 -17.15 3.80 -3.96
CA GLY A 21 -18.19 2.77 -4.00
C GLY A 21 -18.34 2.06 -5.34
N LYS A 22 -17.36 2.20 -6.24
CA LYS A 22 -17.36 1.64 -7.60
C LYS A 22 -16.63 0.31 -7.72
N ALA A 23 -15.90 -0.11 -6.69
CA ALA A 23 -15.14 -1.36 -6.67
C ALA A 23 -15.18 -2.03 -5.30
N GLN A 24 -15.01 -3.35 -5.28
CA GLN A 24 -14.87 -4.13 -4.05
C GLN A 24 -13.38 -4.27 -3.67
N ILE A 25 -13.10 -4.54 -2.40
CA ILE A 25 -11.73 -4.64 -1.87
C ILE A 25 -10.94 -5.82 -2.45
N GLU A 26 -11.61 -6.88 -2.87
CA GLU A 26 -11.01 -8.05 -3.53
C GLU A 26 -10.28 -7.64 -4.81
N THR A 27 -10.74 -6.56 -5.46
CA THR A 27 -10.08 -6.01 -6.65
C THR A 27 -8.77 -5.29 -6.33
N LEU A 28 -8.63 -4.75 -5.11
CA LEU A 28 -7.46 -4.02 -4.61
C LEU A 28 -6.30 -4.96 -4.22
N MET A 29 -6.61 -6.16 -3.73
CA MET A 29 -5.60 -7.09 -3.18
C MET A 29 -4.51 -7.49 -4.17
N PRO A 30 -4.82 -7.86 -5.44
CA PRO A 30 -3.79 -8.17 -6.42
C PRO A 30 -2.85 -6.98 -6.70
N ALA A 31 -3.35 -5.75 -6.70
CA ALA A 31 -2.52 -4.57 -6.96
C ALA A 31 -1.61 -4.24 -5.77
N LEU A 32 -2.13 -4.33 -4.54
CA LEU A 32 -1.31 -4.16 -3.35
C LEU A 32 -0.25 -5.26 -3.23
N GLN A 33 -0.60 -6.51 -3.58
CA GLN A 33 0.34 -7.61 -3.65
C GLN A 33 1.43 -7.36 -4.70
N ALA A 34 1.07 -6.94 -5.91
CA ALA A 34 2.06 -6.63 -6.95
C ALA A 34 3.05 -5.54 -6.54
N VAL A 35 2.58 -4.48 -5.87
CA VAL A 35 3.46 -3.42 -5.33
C VAL A 35 4.38 -3.99 -4.24
N THR A 36 3.83 -4.82 -3.37
CA THR A 36 4.57 -5.46 -2.26
C THR A 36 5.63 -6.43 -2.78
N ASP A 37 5.30 -7.26 -3.77
CA ASP A 37 6.22 -8.20 -4.41
C ASP A 37 7.33 -7.47 -5.14
N THR A 38 7.00 -6.37 -5.83
CA THR A 38 7.98 -5.50 -6.49
C THR A 38 8.93 -4.88 -5.46
N LEU A 39 8.42 -4.44 -4.30
CA LEU A 39 9.26 -3.92 -3.22
C LEU A 39 10.13 -5.02 -2.59
N ALA A 40 9.60 -6.23 -2.39
CA ALA A 40 10.35 -7.35 -1.83
C ALA A 40 11.47 -7.86 -2.76
N ALA A 41 11.32 -7.68 -4.07
CA ALA A 41 12.33 -8.03 -5.07
C ALA A 41 13.50 -7.02 -5.14
N VAL A 42 13.40 -5.88 -4.44
CA VAL A 42 14.44 -4.84 -4.44
C VAL A 42 15.24 -4.94 -3.13
N SER A 43 16.57 -4.89 -3.23
CA SER A 43 17.45 -4.86 -2.05
C SER A 43 17.20 -3.60 -1.21
N GLU A 44 17.58 -3.62 0.08
CA GLU A 44 17.44 -2.47 0.98
C GLU A 44 18.09 -1.18 0.43
N GLU A 45 19.31 -1.29 -0.12
CA GLU A 45 19.98 -0.19 -0.84
C GLU A 45 19.22 0.22 -2.11
N GLY A 46 18.61 -0.75 -2.80
CA GLY A 46 17.76 -0.52 -3.95
C GLY A 46 16.52 0.30 -3.59
N ILE A 47 15.88 0.06 -2.44
CA ILE A 47 14.69 0.78 -1.98
C ILE A 47 14.99 2.25 -1.70
N LEU A 48 16.14 2.53 -1.09
CA LEU A 48 16.61 3.91 -0.85
C LEU A 48 16.99 4.63 -2.15
N SER A 49 17.32 3.88 -3.21
CA SER A 49 17.59 4.42 -4.55
C SER A 49 16.34 4.58 -5.41
N LEU A 50 15.18 4.06 -4.98
CA LEU A 50 13.92 4.22 -5.68
C LEU A 50 13.37 5.65 -5.45
N ALA A 51 12.89 6.28 -6.52
CA ALA A 51 12.08 7.49 -6.42
C ALA A 51 10.70 7.14 -5.85
N LEU A 52 10.64 6.87 -4.55
CA LEU A 52 9.40 6.62 -3.84
C LEU A 52 8.69 7.95 -3.56
N PRO A 53 7.34 7.95 -3.48
CA PRO A 53 6.64 9.05 -2.86
C PRO A 53 7.21 9.32 -1.46
N PRO A 54 7.51 10.57 -1.05
CA PRO A 54 8.17 10.88 0.22
C PRO A 54 7.45 10.37 1.48
N ARG A 55 6.16 10.04 1.36
CA ARG A 55 5.40 9.39 2.44
C ARG A 55 5.59 7.88 2.45
N LEU A 56 5.64 7.24 1.28
CA LEU A 56 5.91 5.80 1.17
C LEU A 56 7.28 5.46 1.74
N GLU A 57 8.28 6.26 1.39
CA GLU A 57 9.64 6.12 1.92
C GLU A 57 9.66 6.24 3.46
N ARG A 58 9.06 7.31 4.00
CA ARG A 58 8.98 7.52 5.45
C ARG A 58 8.29 6.38 6.17
N GLU A 59 7.20 5.86 5.62
CA GLU A 59 6.42 4.81 6.27
C GLU A 59 7.12 3.45 6.21
N LEU A 60 7.77 3.12 5.09
CA LEU A 60 8.58 1.90 4.94
C LEU A 60 9.76 1.89 5.93
N VAL A 61 10.41 3.05 6.13
CA VAL A 61 11.49 3.23 7.10
C VAL A 61 10.95 3.18 8.53
N ALA A 62 9.89 3.93 8.84
CA ALA A 62 9.34 4.05 10.20
C ALA A 62 8.80 2.71 10.73
N GLN A 63 8.15 1.92 9.88
CA GLN A 63 7.58 0.64 10.26
C GLN A 63 8.57 -0.54 10.13
N LYS A 64 9.87 -0.27 9.85
CA LYS A 64 10.93 -1.31 9.72
C LYS A 64 10.57 -2.43 8.72
N ILE A 65 9.83 -2.09 7.66
CA ILE A 65 9.16 -3.06 6.77
C ILE A 65 10.11 -3.72 5.78
N LEU A 66 11.31 -3.17 5.63
CA LEU A 66 12.42 -3.76 4.89
C LEU A 66 12.66 -5.23 5.31
N PHE A 67 12.45 -5.57 6.59
CA PHE A 67 12.66 -6.92 7.11
C PHE A 67 11.45 -7.88 6.91
N PRO A 68 10.19 -7.49 7.19
CA PRO A 68 8.99 -8.26 6.83
C PRO A 68 8.86 -8.60 5.33
N LEU A 69 9.21 -7.67 4.43
CA LEU A 69 9.19 -7.91 2.97
C LEU A 69 10.05 -9.11 2.56
N MET A 70 11.17 -9.34 3.27
CA MET A 70 12.12 -10.41 2.97
C MET A 70 11.81 -11.75 3.67
N THR A 71 10.92 -11.77 4.65
CA THR A 71 10.67 -12.96 5.51
C THR A 71 9.37 -13.70 5.18
N GLY A 72 8.65 -13.30 4.12
CA GLY A 72 7.43 -13.96 3.67
C GLY A 72 6.18 -13.64 4.50
N ARG A 73 6.28 -12.74 5.49
CA ARG A 73 5.13 -12.18 6.20
C ARG A 73 4.42 -11.19 5.28
N ARG A 74 3.21 -11.53 4.82
CA ARG A 74 2.51 -10.75 3.79
C ARG A 74 1.67 -9.61 4.37
N ARG A 75 1.12 -9.79 5.57
CA ARG A 75 0.17 -8.84 6.16
C ARG A 75 0.79 -7.49 6.49
N GLU A 76 1.95 -7.47 7.15
CA GLU A 76 2.59 -6.22 7.59
C GLU A 76 3.06 -5.35 6.40
N PRO A 77 3.72 -5.91 5.36
CA PRO A 77 4.04 -5.14 4.15
C PRO A 77 2.81 -4.65 3.40
N LEU A 78 1.79 -5.50 3.19
CA LEU A 78 0.56 -5.11 2.51
C LEU A 78 -0.18 -4.01 3.26
N ARG A 79 -0.21 -4.11 4.59
CA ARG A 79 -0.81 -3.08 5.46
C ARG A 79 -0.17 -1.74 5.17
N ALA A 80 1.16 -1.64 5.23
CA ALA A 80 1.82 -0.35 5.10
C ALA A 80 1.76 0.24 3.70
N VAL A 81 1.96 -0.59 2.67
CA VAL A 81 1.77 -0.16 1.28
C VAL A 81 0.34 0.35 1.09
N GLY A 82 -0.65 -0.40 1.59
CA GLY A 82 -2.06 -0.01 1.52
C GLY A 82 -2.37 1.27 2.30
N THR A 83 -1.82 1.45 3.50
CA THR A 83 -1.99 2.65 4.34
C THR A 83 -1.47 3.90 3.64
N VAL A 84 -0.31 3.83 2.99
CA VAL A 84 0.27 4.96 2.27
C VAL A 84 -0.56 5.31 1.04
N ILE A 85 -0.90 4.31 0.23
CA ILE A 85 -1.71 4.50 -0.98
C ILE A 85 -3.09 5.05 -0.61
N LEU A 86 -3.67 4.59 0.51
CA LEU A 86 -4.92 5.10 1.06
C LEU A 86 -4.83 6.56 1.44
N TYR A 87 -3.79 6.93 2.16
CA TYR A 87 -3.57 8.31 2.52
C TYR A 87 -3.48 9.20 1.27
N GLU A 88 -2.69 8.79 0.26
CA GLU A 88 -2.56 9.55 -0.98
C GLU A 88 -3.90 9.69 -1.72
N CYS A 89 -4.68 8.62 -1.82
CA CYS A 89 -6.01 8.66 -2.42
C CYS A 89 -6.96 9.61 -1.66
N CYS A 90 -6.92 9.64 -0.32
CA CYS A 90 -7.72 10.57 0.46
C CYS A 90 -7.35 12.03 0.19
N VAL A 91 -6.06 12.34 0.04
CA VAL A 91 -5.59 13.69 -0.34
C VAL A 91 -6.03 14.05 -1.75
N ASP A 92 -5.82 13.16 -2.72
CA ASP A 92 -6.18 13.40 -4.13
C ASP A 92 -7.70 13.65 -4.28
N LEU A 93 -8.52 12.96 -3.47
CA LEU A 93 -9.97 13.10 -3.45
C LEU A 93 -10.49 14.23 -2.54
N LYS A 94 -9.60 14.95 -1.82
CA LYS A 94 -9.96 15.99 -0.84
C LYS A 94 -10.91 15.49 0.27
N ILE A 95 -10.64 14.29 0.78
CA ILE A 95 -11.34 13.63 1.89
C ILE A 95 -10.35 13.20 2.98
N ASP A 96 -9.27 13.95 3.17
CA ASP A 96 -8.21 13.65 4.13
C ASP A 96 -8.70 13.62 5.58
N ASP A 97 -9.80 14.32 5.88
CA ASP A 97 -10.53 14.25 7.15
C ASP A 97 -11.14 12.86 7.43
N GLN A 98 -11.40 12.07 6.37
CA GLN A 98 -11.93 10.71 6.48
C GLN A 98 -10.84 9.63 6.50
N TYR A 99 -9.56 10.00 6.39
CA TYR A 99 -8.46 9.04 6.31
C TYR A 99 -8.49 8.02 7.46
N GLU A 100 -8.66 8.48 8.71
CA GLU A 100 -8.61 7.59 9.87
C GLU A 100 -9.74 6.54 9.87
N LYS A 101 -10.94 6.96 9.46
CA LYS A 101 -12.09 6.07 9.29
C LYS A 101 -11.81 5.00 8.23
N TRP A 102 -11.23 5.41 7.10
CA TRP A 102 -10.89 4.48 6.03
C TRP A 102 -9.69 3.59 6.39
N ARG A 103 -8.74 4.07 7.18
CA ARG A 103 -7.59 3.30 7.68
C ARG A 103 -8.06 2.16 8.54
N ILE A 104 -8.93 2.43 9.52
CA ILE A 104 -9.52 1.40 10.38
C ILE A 104 -10.26 0.35 9.54
N ARG A 105 -11.13 0.80 8.62
CA ARG A 105 -11.86 -0.11 7.74
C ARG A 105 -10.94 -0.95 6.85
N PHE A 106 -9.86 -0.36 6.34
CA PHE A 106 -8.87 -1.07 5.54
C PHE A 106 -8.15 -2.14 6.37
N GLU A 107 -7.74 -1.83 7.61
CA GLU A 107 -7.10 -2.78 8.53
C GLU A 107 -8.03 -3.95 8.91
N GLU A 108 -9.31 -3.67 9.15
CA GLU A 108 -10.33 -4.70 9.41
C GLU A 108 -10.47 -5.65 8.23
N ILE A 109 -10.51 -5.12 7.01
CA ILE A 109 -10.65 -5.93 5.81
C ILE A 109 -9.37 -6.74 5.57
N LEU A 110 -8.20 -6.14 5.76
CA LEU A 110 -6.92 -6.83 5.66
C LEU A 110 -6.86 -8.02 6.64
N ALA A 111 -7.34 -7.84 7.87
CA ALA A 111 -7.41 -8.87 8.89
C ALA A 111 -8.34 -10.05 8.52
N GLN A 112 -9.44 -9.77 7.80
CA GLN A 112 -10.37 -10.80 7.34
C GLN A 112 -9.79 -11.64 6.20
N LEU A 113 -9.03 -11.00 5.30
CA LEU A 113 -8.51 -11.63 4.09
C LEU A 113 -7.19 -12.37 4.33
N ILE A 114 -6.35 -11.87 5.23
CA ILE A 114 -5.01 -12.41 5.50
C ILE A 114 -4.88 -12.61 7.01
N PRO A 115 -5.15 -13.83 7.52
CA PRO A 115 -4.87 -14.17 8.90
C PRO A 115 -3.35 -14.15 9.16
N ASP A 116 -2.98 -13.89 10.42
CA ASP A 116 -1.58 -13.78 10.88
C ASP A 116 -0.74 -15.05 10.64
#